data_AF-A0A1S3QDX9-F1
#
_entry.id   AF-A0A1S3QDX9-F1
#
_cell.length_a   1.000
_cell.length_b   1.000
_cell.length_c   1.000
_cell.angle_alpha   90.00
_cell.angle_beta   90.00
_cell.angle_gamma   90.00
#
_symmetry.space_group_name_H-M   'P 1'
#
loop_
_entity.id
_entity.type
_entity.pdbx_description
1 polymer ?
#
loop_
_entity_poly.entity_id
_entity_poly.type
_entity_poly.pdbx_seq_one_letter_code
_entity_poly.pdbx_strand_id
1 'polypeptide(L)'
;GVGRNVTKHQLVQPGHLQKSGRQIQCYYYYIQSSILPGRFEEEFIKMRMERLQGWLCRMCRHPVVSNSDVFQLFLTYRDEKEWKTGKRRAEKDECVGPMVFSTIDPEAPELDIIEVEQKCELFSRFTKEMDDGVKDLLNVGNIHWKRCTGPLRKEYQKIGKAFQNLSSVFNTSGYTGEATLTDALTAAGKTYEEISQIVAEQPRKDLHFLMETNNEYKGLLGCFPDTIGVHKAAIEKVREGDKMVAAGKITTQDKVTMAKRTSIMCYSLQAEMNHFHSNRIYDYNRVMQLYLEEQIRFYETIAEKLKQTLGQFTTL
;
A
#
# COMPACT_ATOMS: atom_id res chain seq x y z
N GLY A 1 8.98 -29.24 -28.25
CA GLY A 1 8.51 -28.07 -27.48
C GLY A 1 7.03 -28.21 -27.22
N VAL A 2 6.66 -28.81 -26.09
CA VAL A 2 5.27 -29.03 -25.67
C VAL A 2 5.26 -28.94 -24.14
N GLY A 3 4.33 -28.18 -23.57
CA GLY A 3 3.98 -28.32 -22.14
C GLY A 3 4.28 -27.15 -21.19
N ARG A 4 4.31 -25.88 -21.63
CA ARG A 4 4.14 -24.73 -20.70
C ARG A 4 2.66 -24.41 -20.54
N ASN A 5 1.92 -25.31 -19.87
CA ASN A 5 0.52 -25.09 -19.51
C ASN A 5 0.20 -25.68 -18.13
N VAL A 6 1.12 -25.51 -17.18
CA VAL A 6 0.76 -25.58 -15.76
C VAL A 6 0.31 -24.18 -15.34
N THR A 7 -0.98 -23.99 -15.53
CA THR A 7 -1.83 -22.89 -15.09
C THR A 7 -1.22 -21.96 -14.04
N LYS A 8 -1.01 -20.70 -14.45
CA LYS A 8 -0.95 -19.46 -13.63
C LYS A 8 -2.11 -19.28 -12.63
N HIS A 9 -3.00 -20.27 -12.48
CA HIS A 9 -4.22 -20.24 -11.70
C HIS A 9 -4.12 -20.92 -10.32
N GLN A 10 -3.01 -21.53 -9.93
CA GLN A 10 -2.93 -22.22 -8.63
C GLN A 10 -2.20 -21.45 -7.52
N LEU A 11 -1.45 -20.39 -7.85
CA LEU A 11 -0.81 -19.52 -6.85
C LEU A 11 -1.61 -18.25 -6.55
N VAL A 12 -2.73 -18.06 -7.27
CA VAL A 12 -3.68 -16.94 -7.11
C VAL A 12 -5.05 -17.48 -6.66
N GLN A 13 -5.06 -18.66 -6.01
CA GLN A 13 -6.22 -19.11 -5.26
C GLN A 13 -6.01 -18.78 -3.78
N PRO A 14 -6.99 -18.12 -3.13
CA PRO A 14 -6.91 -17.63 -1.75
C PRO A 14 -6.45 -18.69 -0.73
N GLY A 15 -6.67 -19.98 -1.00
CA GLY A 15 -6.57 -21.06 -0.01
C GLY A 15 -5.19 -21.69 0.26
N HIS A 16 -4.16 -21.45 -0.56
CA HIS A 16 -2.89 -22.20 -0.42
C HIS A 16 -1.84 -21.54 0.47
N LEU A 17 -1.81 -20.21 0.56
CA LEU A 17 -1.04 -19.48 1.59
C LEU A 17 -1.88 -19.14 2.84
N GLN A 18 -3.22 -19.29 2.77
CA GLN A 18 -4.14 -19.17 3.90
C GLN A 18 -3.97 -20.24 4.98
N LYS A 19 -3.30 -21.36 4.65
CA LYS A 19 -3.15 -22.52 5.57
C LYS A 19 -1.80 -22.60 6.26
N SER A 20 -0.79 -21.88 5.77
CA SER A 20 0.46 -21.70 6.50
C SER A 20 0.29 -20.47 7.39
N GLY A 21 -0.19 -20.66 8.62
CA GLY A 21 -0.41 -19.62 9.63
C GLY A 21 0.87 -18.89 10.05
N ARG A 22 1.51 -18.23 9.08
CA ARG A 22 2.68 -17.38 9.19
C ARG A 22 2.20 -15.93 9.06
N GLN A 23 2.99 -14.99 9.57
CA GLN A 23 2.93 -13.53 9.34
C GLN A 23 2.62 -13.11 7.89
N ILE A 24 2.70 -14.02 6.93
CA ILE A 24 2.33 -13.84 5.52
C ILE A 24 0.86 -13.40 5.34
N GLN A 25 -0.05 -13.74 6.25
CA GLN A 25 -1.44 -13.24 6.21
C GLN A 25 -1.47 -11.70 6.25
N CYS A 26 -0.55 -11.07 7.01
CA CYS A 26 -0.44 -9.63 7.14
C CYS A 26 -0.11 -8.91 5.83
N TYR A 27 0.51 -9.63 4.89
CA TYR A 27 0.98 -9.06 3.62
C TYR A 27 0.16 -9.54 2.42
N TYR A 28 -0.78 -10.45 2.61
CA TYR A 28 -1.49 -11.12 1.52
C TYR A 28 -2.65 -10.30 0.92
N TYR A 29 -3.17 -9.31 1.67
CA TYR A 29 -4.34 -8.52 1.25
C TYR A 29 -4.12 -7.62 0.02
N TYR A 30 -2.88 -7.47 -0.46
CA TYR A 30 -2.56 -6.58 -1.58
C TYR A 30 -2.68 -7.24 -2.97
N ILE A 31 -2.84 -8.58 -3.06
CA ILE A 31 -2.86 -9.34 -4.34
C ILE A 31 -4.29 -9.79 -4.72
N GLN A 32 -5.33 -9.28 -4.07
CA GLN A 32 -6.72 -9.63 -4.43
C GLN A 32 -7.22 -8.84 -5.65
N SER A 33 -6.94 -9.36 -6.85
CA SER A 33 -7.70 -9.00 -8.06
C SER A 33 -7.76 -10.18 -9.05
N SER A 34 -8.02 -11.40 -8.57
CA SER A 34 -7.84 -12.62 -9.35
C SER A 34 -8.83 -12.81 -10.49
N ILE A 35 -9.96 -12.11 -10.53
CA ILE A 35 -10.99 -12.28 -11.58
C ILE A 35 -11.78 -10.97 -11.76
N LEU A 36 -11.23 -10.03 -12.54
CA LEU A 36 -11.97 -8.84 -13.01
C LEU A 36 -11.99 -8.82 -14.56
N PRO A 37 -13.04 -8.25 -15.18
CA PRO A 37 -13.00 -7.86 -16.60
C PRO A 37 -11.74 -7.02 -16.86
N GLY A 38 -11.05 -7.23 -18.00
CA GLY A 38 -9.82 -6.50 -18.33
C GLY A 38 -8.50 -7.16 -17.88
N ARG A 39 -8.52 -8.44 -17.46
CA ARG A 39 -7.31 -9.17 -16.98
C ARG A 39 -6.11 -9.25 -17.96
N PHE A 40 -6.35 -8.95 -19.24
CA PHE A 40 -5.33 -8.93 -20.30
C PHE A 40 -5.01 -7.52 -20.79
N GLU A 41 -5.65 -6.49 -20.21
CA GLU A 41 -5.34 -5.10 -20.52
C GLU A 41 -3.95 -4.74 -19.99
N GLU A 42 -3.19 -3.99 -20.78
CA GLU A 42 -1.81 -3.66 -20.47
C GLU A 42 -1.68 -2.86 -19.15
N GLU A 43 -2.59 -1.94 -18.90
CA GLU A 43 -2.63 -1.14 -17.67
C GLU A 43 -2.90 -2.03 -16.44
N PHE A 44 -3.78 -3.01 -16.57
CA PHE A 44 -4.05 -3.99 -15.51
C PHE A 44 -2.83 -4.88 -15.22
N ILE A 45 -2.16 -5.39 -16.26
CA ILE A 45 -0.96 -6.22 -16.11
C ILE A 45 0.16 -5.43 -15.45
N LYS A 46 0.41 -4.19 -15.91
CA LYS A 46 1.45 -3.32 -15.38
C LYS A 46 1.24 -3.02 -13.90
N MET A 47 0.04 -2.58 -13.52
CA MET A 47 -0.30 -2.31 -12.12
C MET A 47 -0.15 -3.56 -11.27
N ARG A 48 -0.59 -4.72 -11.75
CA ARG A 48 -0.42 -5.98 -11.01
C ARG A 48 1.05 -6.36 -10.82
N MET A 49 1.89 -6.17 -11.83
CA MET A 49 3.34 -6.44 -11.73
C MET A 49 4.00 -5.53 -10.71
N GLU A 50 3.68 -4.24 -10.72
CA GLU A 50 4.17 -3.27 -9.73
C GLU A 50 3.79 -3.68 -8.31
N ARG A 51 2.53 -4.05 -8.10
CA ARG A 51 2.05 -4.52 -6.79
C ARG A 51 2.71 -5.81 -6.32
N LEU A 52 2.89 -6.77 -7.23
CA LEU A 52 3.60 -8.02 -6.92
C LEU A 52 5.06 -7.77 -6.57
N GLN A 53 5.73 -6.84 -7.27
CA GLN A 53 7.10 -6.46 -6.96
C GLN A 53 7.19 -5.81 -5.58
N GLY A 54 6.27 -4.89 -5.25
CA GLY A 54 6.19 -4.27 -3.92
C GLY A 54 6.02 -5.32 -2.82
N TRP A 55 5.06 -6.23 -3.01
CA TRP A 55 4.83 -7.35 -2.09
C TRP A 55 6.09 -8.21 -1.91
N LEU A 56 6.74 -8.61 -3.01
CA LEU A 56 7.92 -9.46 -2.95
C LEU A 56 9.08 -8.76 -2.24
N CYS A 57 9.31 -7.49 -2.53
CA CYS A 57 10.30 -6.67 -1.82
C CYS A 57 10.03 -6.64 -0.31
N ARG A 58 8.77 -6.51 0.10
CA ARG A 58 8.38 -6.51 1.51
C ARG A 58 8.68 -7.84 2.19
N MET A 59 8.37 -8.96 1.52
CA MET A 59 8.69 -10.31 2.02
C MET A 59 10.19 -10.52 2.18
N CYS A 60 10.98 -10.08 1.20
CA CYS A 60 12.44 -10.17 1.27
C CYS A 60 13.05 -9.30 2.38
N ARG A 61 12.43 -8.17 2.74
CA ARG A 61 12.90 -7.27 3.81
C ARG A 61 12.47 -7.71 5.21
N HIS A 62 11.48 -8.59 5.32
CA HIS A 62 10.98 -9.04 6.61
C HIS A 62 11.93 -10.07 7.24
N PRO A 63 12.44 -9.85 8.47
CA PRO A 63 13.48 -10.69 9.06
C PRO A 63 13.03 -12.15 9.31
N VAL A 64 11.77 -12.36 9.70
CA VAL A 64 11.21 -13.71 9.88
C VAL A 64 10.77 -14.35 8.55
N VAL A 65 9.93 -13.67 7.75
CA VAL A 65 9.34 -14.26 6.54
C VAL A 65 10.40 -14.58 5.48
N SER A 66 11.38 -13.70 5.28
CA SER A 66 12.45 -13.91 4.29
C SER A 66 13.25 -15.18 4.56
N ASN A 67 13.47 -15.54 5.83
CA ASN A 67 14.23 -16.72 6.24
C ASN A 67 13.36 -17.98 6.36
N SER A 68 12.07 -17.90 6.06
CA SER A 68 11.17 -19.03 6.25
C SER A 68 11.29 -20.05 5.12
N ASP A 69 11.28 -21.35 5.45
CA ASP A 69 11.44 -22.44 4.47
C ASP A 69 10.44 -22.38 3.31
N VAL A 70 9.21 -21.93 3.56
CA VAL A 70 8.18 -21.82 2.51
C VAL A 70 8.52 -20.74 1.50
N PHE A 71 9.07 -19.61 1.98
CA PHE A 71 9.42 -18.48 1.15
C PHE A 71 10.71 -18.76 0.36
N GLN A 72 11.71 -19.38 1.02
CA GLN A 72 12.92 -19.85 0.36
C GLN A 72 12.60 -20.86 -0.74
N LEU A 73 11.79 -21.89 -0.44
CA LEU A 73 11.34 -22.86 -1.45
C LEU A 73 10.65 -22.17 -2.63
N PHE A 74 9.76 -21.21 -2.36
CA PHE A 74 9.02 -20.49 -3.40
C PHE A 74 9.97 -19.76 -4.38
N LEU A 75 11.10 -19.25 -3.88
CA LEU A 75 12.09 -18.53 -4.69
C LEU A 75 13.12 -19.45 -5.37
N THR A 76 13.47 -20.58 -4.76
CA THR A 76 14.68 -21.33 -5.14
C THR A 76 14.43 -22.73 -5.70
N TYR A 77 13.18 -23.19 -5.80
CA TYR A 77 12.89 -24.52 -6.35
C TYR A 77 13.43 -24.66 -7.79
N ARG A 78 14.01 -25.81 -8.10
CA ARG A 78 14.67 -26.08 -9.39
C ARG A 78 13.78 -26.84 -10.36
N ASP A 79 12.88 -27.66 -9.84
CA ASP A 79 11.98 -28.48 -10.63
C ASP A 79 10.61 -28.69 -9.96
N GLU A 80 9.67 -29.24 -10.74
CA GLU A 80 8.30 -29.45 -10.30
C GLU A 80 8.19 -30.49 -9.16
N LYS A 81 9.11 -31.45 -9.09
CA LYS A 81 9.13 -32.47 -8.04
C LYS A 81 9.55 -31.86 -6.71
N GLU A 82 10.58 -31.01 -6.70
CA GLU A 82 11.01 -30.24 -5.55
C GLU A 82 9.88 -29.34 -5.04
N TRP A 83 9.25 -28.57 -5.94
CA TRP A 83 8.08 -27.74 -5.59
C TRP A 83 6.96 -28.56 -4.96
N LYS A 84 6.53 -29.66 -5.58
CA LYS A 84 5.44 -30.51 -5.06
C LYS A 84 5.78 -31.09 -3.70
N THR A 85 7.03 -31.50 -3.49
CA THR A 85 7.49 -32.08 -2.22
C THR A 85 7.52 -31.02 -1.13
N GLY A 86 8.15 -29.88 -1.39
CA GLY A 86 8.23 -28.77 -0.44
C GLY A 86 6.86 -28.16 -0.12
N LYS A 87 5.98 -28.04 -1.13
CA LYS A 87 4.57 -27.61 -0.93
C LYS A 87 3.85 -28.55 0.05
N ARG A 88 3.92 -29.87 -0.17
CA ARG A 88 3.30 -30.86 0.73
C ARG A 88 3.88 -30.82 2.14
N ARG A 89 5.18 -30.54 2.28
CA ARG A 89 5.83 -30.35 3.60
C ARG A 89 5.27 -29.11 4.30
N ALA A 90 5.16 -27.98 3.60
CA ALA A 90 4.59 -26.75 4.16
C ALA A 90 3.10 -26.90 4.51
N GLU A 91 2.33 -27.67 3.74
CA GLU A 91 0.91 -27.96 4.02
C GLU A 91 0.70 -28.88 5.23
N LYS A 92 1.73 -29.63 5.66
CA LYS A 92 1.72 -30.52 6.83
C LYS A 92 2.37 -29.91 8.07
N ASP A 93 2.82 -28.67 7.99
CA ASP A 93 3.46 -27.96 9.09
C ASP A 93 2.45 -27.77 10.24
N GLU A 94 2.72 -28.36 11.39
CA GLU A 94 1.88 -28.26 12.59
C GLU A 94 2.18 -26.99 13.40
N CYS A 95 3.31 -26.32 13.15
CA CYS A 95 3.71 -25.09 13.81
C CYS A 95 3.01 -23.87 13.18
N VAL A 96 1.68 -23.86 13.24
CA VAL A 96 0.83 -22.83 12.64
C VAL A 96 -0.02 -22.10 13.67
N GLY A 97 -0.39 -20.85 13.36
CA GLY A 97 -1.24 -20.05 14.24
C GLY A 97 -0.56 -19.81 15.59
N PRO A 98 -1.26 -19.96 16.74
CA PRO A 98 -0.66 -19.74 18.06
C PRO A 98 0.53 -20.65 18.38
N MET A 99 0.73 -21.75 17.66
CA MET A 99 1.89 -22.62 17.86
C MET A 99 3.19 -21.98 17.38
N VAL A 100 3.15 -20.95 16.54
CA VAL A 100 4.36 -20.23 16.10
C VAL A 100 5.16 -19.67 17.28
N PHE A 101 4.48 -19.23 18.34
CA PHE A 101 5.12 -18.65 19.52
C PHE A 101 5.98 -19.66 20.29
N SER A 102 5.83 -20.98 20.07
CA SER A 102 6.72 -21.97 20.69
C SER A 102 8.11 -22.03 20.03
N THR A 103 8.29 -21.38 18.89
CA THR A 103 9.57 -21.30 18.17
C THR A 103 10.34 -20.02 18.45
N ILE A 104 9.78 -19.15 19.28
CA ILE A 104 10.32 -17.84 19.59
C ILE A 104 10.88 -17.89 21.01
N ASP A 105 12.15 -17.53 21.14
CA ASP A 105 12.84 -17.42 22.42
C ASP A 105 13.32 -15.98 22.62
N PRO A 106 12.58 -15.17 23.41
CA PRO A 106 13.01 -13.82 23.71
C PRO A 106 14.22 -13.84 24.65
N GLU A 107 15.32 -13.23 24.23
CA GLU A 107 16.49 -12.95 25.09
C GLU A 107 16.20 -11.79 26.07
N ALA A 108 15.10 -11.86 26.81
CA ALA A 108 14.63 -10.81 27.71
C ALA A 108 13.83 -11.38 28.89
N PRO A 109 13.74 -10.66 30.03
CA PRO A 109 12.94 -11.09 31.18
C PRO A 109 11.46 -11.29 30.84
N GLU A 110 10.79 -12.16 31.59
CA GLU A 110 9.34 -12.36 31.46
C GLU A 110 8.59 -11.07 31.84
N LEU A 111 7.61 -10.70 31.02
CA LEU A 111 6.76 -9.54 31.26
C LEU A 111 5.60 -9.92 32.19
N ASP A 112 5.23 -9.01 33.09
CA ASP A 112 4.01 -9.17 33.85
C ASP A 112 2.77 -8.92 32.98
N ILE A 113 1.62 -9.46 33.41
CA ILE A 113 0.40 -9.41 32.61
C ILE A 113 -0.15 -7.99 32.39
N ILE A 114 0.11 -7.07 33.32
CA ILE A 114 -0.33 -5.68 33.23
C ILE A 114 0.47 -4.97 32.14
N GLU A 115 1.79 -5.17 32.09
CA GLU A 115 2.64 -4.63 31.03
C GLU A 115 2.23 -5.17 29.65
N VAL A 116 1.96 -6.47 29.55
CA VAL A 116 1.51 -7.09 28.29
C VAL A 116 0.21 -6.45 27.79
N GLU A 117 -0.75 -6.24 28.67
CA GLU A 117 -2.03 -5.63 28.33
C GLU A 117 -1.88 -4.16 27.91
N GLN A 118 -1.07 -3.37 28.64
CA GLN A 118 -0.80 -1.98 28.28
C GLN A 118 -0.19 -1.86 26.87
N LYS A 119 0.78 -2.73 26.53
CA LYS A 119 1.37 -2.79 25.18
C LYS A 119 0.33 -3.20 24.14
N CYS A 120 -0.48 -4.20 24.42
CA CYS A 120 -1.53 -4.68 23.51
C CYS A 120 -2.55 -3.57 23.19
N GLU A 121 -3.02 -2.84 24.20
CA GLU A 121 -3.95 -1.72 24.01
C GLU A 121 -3.30 -0.53 23.29
N LEU A 122 -2.03 -0.23 23.58
CA LEU A 122 -1.28 0.80 22.88
C LEU A 122 -1.23 0.52 21.37
N PHE A 123 -0.88 -0.71 20.98
CA PHE A 123 -0.83 -1.11 19.58
C PHE A 123 -2.23 -1.13 18.95
N SER A 124 -3.24 -1.64 19.67
CA SER A 124 -4.64 -1.65 19.21
C SER A 124 -5.17 -0.27 18.87
N ARG A 125 -4.90 0.71 19.73
CA ARG A 125 -5.30 2.10 19.49
C ARG A 125 -4.56 2.68 18.30
N PHE A 126 -3.23 2.54 18.27
CA PHE A 126 -2.40 3.07 17.20
C PHE A 126 -2.81 2.54 15.82
N THR A 127 -2.94 1.22 15.66
CA THR A 127 -3.26 0.62 14.36
C THR A 127 -4.65 1.01 13.88
N LYS A 128 -5.61 1.18 14.79
CA LYS A 128 -6.95 1.66 14.46
C LYS A 128 -6.93 3.11 13.97
N GLU A 129 -6.34 4.01 14.75
CA GLU A 129 -6.25 5.43 14.39
C GLU A 129 -5.49 5.65 13.08
N MET A 130 -4.43 4.86 12.85
CA MET A 130 -3.70 4.89 11.59
C MET A 130 -4.54 4.38 10.41
N ASP A 131 -5.32 3.30 10.59
CA ASP A 131 -6.19 2.77 9.55
C ASP A 131 -7.26 3.79 9.12
N ASP A 132 -7.87 4.48 10.07
CA ASP A 132 -8.81 5.57 9.80
C ASP A 132 -8.13 6.71 9.03
N GLY A 133 -6.94 7.15 9.48
CA GLY A 133 -6.18 8.20 8.78
C GLY A 133 -5.74 7.83 7.36
N VAL A 134 -5.33 6.57 7.13
CA VAL A 134 -4.98 6.05 5.80
C VAL A 134 -6.20 6.02 4.89
N LYS A 135 -7.37 5.59 5.40
CA LYS A 135 -8.63 5.59 4.63
C LYS A 135 -9.06 6.99 4.24
N ASP A 136 -8.93 7.96 5.14
CA ASP A 136 -9.23 9.36 4.86
C ASP A 136 -8.32 9.92 3.77
N LEU A 137 -7.00 9.66 3.86
CA LEU A 137 -6.03 10.09 2.84
C LEU A 137 -6.34 9.46 1.46
N LEU A 138 -6.66 8.16 1.44
CA LEU A 138 -7.08 7.48 0.21
C LEU A 138 -8.37 8.10 -0.37
N ASN A 139 -9.33 8.46 0.47
CA ASN A 139 -10.58 9.08 0.02
C ASN A 139 -10.32 10.44 -0.63
N VAL A 140 -9.60 11.34 0.05
CA VAL A 140 -9.31 12.68 -0.51
C VAL A 140 -8.42 12.59 -1.76
N GLY A 141 -7.47 11.66 -1.78
CA GLY A 141 -6.63 11.40 -2.95
C GLY A 141 -7.45 10.92 -4.16
N ASN A 142 -8.39 9.99 -3.97
CA ASN A 142 -9.28 9.55 -5.05
C ASN A 142 -10.19 10.67 -5.58
N ILE A 143 -10.72 11.52 -4.70
CA ILE A 143 -11.52 12.68 -5.09
C ILE A 143 -10.66 13.64 -5.93
N HIS A 144 -9.45 13.94 -5.45
CA HIS A 144 -8.53 14.83 -6.14
C HIS A 144 -8.09 14.28 -7.50
N TRP A 145 -7.75 12.99 -7.58
CA TRP A 145 -7.43 12.31 -8.83
C TRP A 145 -8.52 12.51 -9.87
N LYS A 146 -9.78 12.18 -9.53
CA LYS A 146 -10.92 12.33 -10.43
C LYS A 146 -11.13 13.77 -10.88
N ARG A 147 -10.87 14.74 -9.99
CA ARG A 147 -10.96 16.17 -10.30
C ARG A 147 -9.92 16.57 -11.36
N CYS A 148 -8.66 16.19 -11.17
CA CYS A 148 -7.55 16.51 -12.07
C CYS A 148 -7.74 15.87 -13.45
N THR A 149 -8.09 14.59 -13.50
CA THR A 149 -8.27 13.87 -14.78
C THR A 149 -9.59 14.17 -15.50
N GLY A 150 -10.53 14.87 -14.83
CA GLY A 150 -11.89 15.09 -15.32
C GLY A 150 -12.27 16.57 -15.45
N PRO A 151 -13.00 17.14 -14.49
CA PRO A 151 -13.54 18.50 -14.58
C PRO A 151 -12.45 19.58 -14.71
N LEU A 152 -11.35 19.49 -13.95
CA LEU A 152 -10.31 20.52 -13.99
C LEU A 152 -9.61 20.59 -15.35
N ARG A 153 -9.31 19.43 -15.95
CA ARG A 153 -8.84 19.35 -17.34
C ARG A 153 -9.80 20.07 -18.30
N LYS A 154 -11.11 19.81 -18.19
CA LYS A 154 -12.12 20.42 -19.06
C LYS A 154 -12.21 21.94 -18.90
N GLU A 155 -11.98 22.47 -17.69
CA GLU A 155 -11.96 23.90 -17.44
C GLU A 155 -10.82 24.59 -18.20
N TYR A 156 -9.59 24.09 -18.11
CA TYR A 156 -8.46 24.61 -18.87
C TYR A 156 -8.69 24.54 -20.39
N GLN A 157 -9.27 23.44 -20.89
CA GLN A 157 -9.63 23.33 -22.31
C GLN A 157 -10.67 24.36 -22.74
N LYS A 158 -11.68 24.65 -21.90
CA LYS A 158 -12.69 25.65 -22.20
C LYS A 158 -12.11 27.06 -22.25
N ILE A 159 -11.21 27.39 -21.32
CA ILE A 159 -10.48 28.66 -21.33
C ILE A 159 -9.66 28.78 -22.61
N GLY A 160 -8.89 27.74 -22.96
CA GLY A 160 -8.07 27.73 -24.17
C GLY A 160 -8.86 27.93 -25.46
N LYS A 161 -10.03 27.29 -25.56
CA LYS A 161 -10.96 27.49 -26.69
C LYS A 161 -11.57 28.89 -26.72
N ALA A 162 -11.88 29.47 -25.56
CA ALA A 162 -12.42 30.82 -25.51
C ALA A 162 -11.43 31.86 -26.06
N PHE A 163 -10.14 31.74 -25.74
CA PHE A 163 -9.10 32.62 -26.30
C PHE A 163 -8.97 32.48 -27.82
N GLN A 164 -8.97 31.24 -28.35
CA GLN A 164 -8.91 30.98 -29.79
C GLN A 164 -10.15 31.50 -30.53
N ASN A 165 -11.34 31.35 -29.94
CA ASN A 165 -12.58 31.87 -30.50
C ASN A 165 -12.53 33.40 -30.57
N LEU A 166 -12.04 34.07 -29.51
CA LEU A 166 -11.92 35.52 -29.49
C LEU A 166 -10.93 36.02 -30.55
N SER A 167 -9.76 35.37 -30.66
CA SER A 167 -8.80 35.64 -31.74
C SER A 167 -9.43 35.50 -33.13
N SER A 168 -10.20 34.42 -33.35
CA SER A 168 -10.90 34.19 -34.62
C SER A 168 -11.89 35.30 -34.94
N VAL A 169 -12.62 35.82 -33.94
CA VAL A 169 -13.54 36.96 -34.11
C VAL A 169 -12.78 38.24 -34.47
N PHE A 170 -11.65 38.51 -33.83
CA PHE A 170 -10.83 39.69 -34.14
C PHE A 170 -10.32 39.64 -35.58
N ASN A 171 -9.87 38.47 -36.04
CA ASN A 171 -9.46 38.27 -37.43
C ASN A 171 -10.57 38.53 -38.48
N THR A 172 -11.85 38.57 -38.09
CA THR A 172 -12.94 38.95 -39.01
C THR A 172 -13.08 40.46 -39.21
N SER A 173 -12.40 41.28 -38.41
CA SER A 173 -12.49 42.74 -38.51
C SER A 173 -11.85 43.28 -39.79
N GLY A 174 -10.86 42.56 -40.33
CA GLY A 174 -10.10 42.97 -41.52
C GLY A 174 -9.18 44.17 -41.26
N TYR A 175 -8.94 44.54 -40.00
CA TYR A 175 -8.12 45.69 -39.64
C TYR A 175 -6.63 45.39 -39.81
N THR A 176 -5.94 46.25 -40.57
CA THR A 176 -4.49 46.12 -40.79
C THR A 176 -3.73 46.45 -39.50
N GLY A 177 -2.93 45.50 -39.00
CA GLY A 177 -2.06 45.68 -37.83
C GLY A 177 -2.44 44.89 -36.58
N GLU A 178 -3.52 44.10 -36.61
CA GLU A 178 -3.98 43.32 -35.44
C GLU A 178 -3.36 41.91 -35.32
N ALA A 179 -2.63 41.44 -36.34
CA ALA A 179 -2.10 40.08 -36.41
C ALA A 179 -1.25 39.68 -35.19
N THR A 180 -0.40 40.58 -34.70
CA THR A 180 0.42 40.33 -33.50
C THR A 180 -0.42 39.98 -32.27
N LEU A 181 -1.56 40.66 -32.08
CA LEU A 181 -2.47 40.40 -30.97
C LEU A 181 -3.26 39.10 -31.19
N THR A 182 -3.79 38.89 -32.39
CA THR A 182 -4.61 37.70 -32.68
C THR A 182 -3.78 36.42 -32.66
N ASP A 183 -2.54 36.46 -33.12
CA ASP A 183 -1.59 35.35 -33.02
C ASP A 183 -1.24 35.04 -31.55
N ALA A 184 -0.93 36.07 -30.74
CA ALA A 184 -0.66 35.89 -29.31
C ALA A 184 -1.86 35.33 -28.52
N LEU A 185 -3.09 35.77 -28.84
CA LEU A 185 -4.32 35.21 -28.26
C LEU A 185 -4.53 33.74 -28.67
N THR A 186 -4.27 33.39 -29.93
CA THR A 186 -4.33 32.00 -30.39
C THR A 186 -3.33 31.13 -29.65
N ALA A 187 -2.09 31.63 -29.50
CA ALA A 187 -1.05 30.94 -28.76
C ALA A 187 -1.43 30.73 -27.29
N ALA A 188 -1.98 31.76 -26.63
CA ALA A 188 -2.49 31.63 -25.27
C ALA A 188 -3.56 30.55 -25.14
N GLY A 189 -4.46 30.46 -26.12
CA GLY A 189 -5.44 29.39 -26.15
C GLY A 189 -4.82 27.99 -26.22
N LYS A 190 -3.83 27.80 -27.10
CA LYS A 190 -3.08 26.54 -27.23
C LYS A 190 -2.32 26.20 -25.93
N THR A 191 -1.71 27.17 -25.28
CA THR A 191 -1.03 26.97 -23.99
C THR A 191 -1.96 26.46 -22.90
N TYR A 192 -3.17 27.00 -22.81
CA TYR A 192 -4.17 26.52 -21.85
C TYR A 192 -4.65 25.09 -22.18
N GLU A 193 -4.73 24.72 -23.46
CA GLU A 193 -4.99 23.34 -23.86
C GLU A 193 -3.83 22.40 -23.48
N GLU A 194 -2.58 22.82 -23.62
CA GLU A 194 -1.41 22.06 -23.16
C GLU A 194 -1.40 21.89 -21.64
N ILE A 195 -1.65 22.96 -20.88
CA ILE A 195 -1.78 22.91 -19.41
C ILE A 195 -2.87 21.92 -19.01
N SER A 196 -3.97 21.84 -19.76
CA SER A 196 -5.02 20.85 -19.49
C SER A 196 -4.50 19.41 -19.54
N GLN A 197 -3.60 19.09 -20.47
CA GLN A 197 -3.00 17.76 -20.57
C GLN A 197 -2.03 17.51 -19.42
N ILE A 198 -1.19 18.50 -19.08
CA ILE A 198 -0.27 18.41 -17.94
C ILE A 198 -1.03 18.11 -16.66
N VAL A 199 -2.12 18.84 -16.38
CA VAL A 199 -2.99 18.63 -15.22
C VAL A 199 -3.59 17.23 -15.20
N ALA A 200 -4.05 16.74 -16.36
CA ALA A 200 -4.68 15.43 -16.47
C ALA A 200 -3.68 14.27 -16.28
N GLU A 201 -2.42 14.47 -16.65
CA GLU A 201 -1.36 13.47 -16.54
C GLU A 201 -0.66 13.48 -15.18
N GLN A 202 -0.69 14.62 -14.48
CA GLN A 202 0.07 14.82 -13.24
C GLN A 202 -0.16 13.73 -12.18
N PRO A 203 -1.41 13.28 -11.87
CA PRO A 203 -1.62 12.29 -10.82
C PRO A 203 -0.81 10.98 -10.99
N ARG A 204 -0.43 10.62 -12.23
CA ARG A 204 0.39 9.44 -12.52
C ARG A 204 1.86 9.60 -12.11
N LYS A 205 2.32 10.83 -11.89
CA LYS A 205 3.72 11.15 -11.55
C LYS A 205 3.95 11.25 -10.05
N ASP A 206 2.90 11.58 -9.29
CA ASP A 206 3.01 11.84 -7.85
C ASP A 206 1.97 11.07 -7.02
N LEU A 207 0.69 11.40 -7.19
CA LEU A 207 -0.43 10.92 -6.39
C LEU A 207 -0.55 9.40 -6.48
N HIS A 208 -0.19 8.80 -7.61
CA HIS A 208 -0.16 7.35 -7.81
C HIS A 208 0.67 6.66 -6.73
N PHE A 209 1.90 7.11 -6.53
CA PHE A 209 2.83 6.51 -5.57
C PHE A 209 2.35 6.71 -4.13
N LEU A 210 1.77 7.89 -3.83
CA LEU A 210 1.17 8.17 -2.53
C LEU A 210 -0.02 7.25 -2.25
N MET A 211 -0.91 7.06 -3.23
CA MET A 211 -2.07 6.17 -3.11
C MET A 211 -1.67 4.71 -3.00
N GLU A 212 -0.70 4.23 -3.79
CA GLU A 212 -0.25 2.85 -3.72
C GLU A 212 0.44 2.53 -2.39
N THR A 213 1.25 3.46 -1.86
CA THR A 213 1.84 3.33 -0.51
C THR A 213 0.73 3.22 0.54
N ASN A 214 -0.29 4.08 0.48
CA ASN A 214 -1.40 4.02 1.43
C ASN A 214 -2.27 2.76 1.27
N ASN A 215 -2.45 2.27 0.04
CA ASN A 215 -3.14 0.99 -0.20
C ASN A 215 -2.37 -0.20 0.38
N GLU A 216 -1.03 -0.20 0.29
CA GLU A 216 -0.18 -1.20 0.94
C GLU A 216 -0.39 -1.15 2.46
N TYR A 217 -0.24 0.03 3.08
CA TYR A 217 -0.41 0.19 4.53
C TYR A 217 -1.83 -0.16 5.00
N LYS A 218 -2.88 0.16 4.24
CA LYS A 218 -4.25 -0.29 4.52
C LYS A 218 -4.35 -1.82 4.57
N GLY A 219 -3.66 -2.51 3.65
CA GLY A 219 -3.59 -3.97 3.65
C GLY A 219 -2.92 -4.54 4.91
N LEU A 220 -1.78 -3.95 5.30
CA LEU A 220 -1.08 -4.33 6.53
C LEU A 220 -1.94 -4.07 7.78
N LEU A 221 -2.56 -2.89 7.84
CA LEU A 221 -3.38 -2.45 8.97
C LEU A 221 -4.63 -3.33 9.14
N GLY A 222 -5.22 -3.80 8.04
CA GLY A 222 -6.36 -4.72 8.05
C GLY A 222 -6.10 -6.06 8.74
N CYS A 223 -4.84 -6.40 9.05
CA CYS A 223 -4.47 -7.68 9.66
C CYS A 223 -4.24 -7.58 11.17
N PHE A 224 -4.11 -6.36 11.72
CA PHE A 224 -3.96 -6.16 13.16
C PHE A 224 -5.20 -6.50 13.98
N PRO A 225 -6.46 -6.26 13.55
CA PRO A 225 -7.63 -6.61 14.34
C PRO A 225 -7.66 -8.08 14.78
N ASP A 226 -7.40 -9.01 13.85
CA ASP A 226 -7.37 -10.45 14.15
C ASP A 226 -6.17 -10.81 15.05
N THR A 227 -4.99 -10.27 14.73
CA THR A 227 -3.75 -10.50 15.49
C THR A 227 -3.90 -10.06 16.95
N ILE A 228 -4.44 -8.85 17.16
CA ILE A 228 -4.69 -8.27 18.47
C ILE A 228 -5.80 -9.02 19.18
N GLY A 229 -6.85 -9.46 18.47
CA GLY A 229 -7.91 -10.30 19.04
C GLY A 229 -7.36 -11.58 19.68
N VAL A 230 -6.41 -12.26 19.02
CA VAL A 230 -5.73 -13.44 19.58
C VAL A 230 -4.93 -13.09 20.85
N HIS A 231 -4.27 -11.93 20.88
CA HIS A 231 -3.50 -11.48 22.04
C HIS A 231 -4.40 -11.11 23.22
N LYS A 232 -5.48 -10.37 22.97
CA LYS A 232 -6.50 -10.03 23.99
C LYS A 232 -7.12 -11.29 24.60
N ALA A 233 -7.44 -12.29 23.78
CA ALA A 233 -7.97 -13.57 24.27
C ALA A 233 -6.96 -14.35 25.13
N ALA A 234 -5.66 -14.30 24.79
CA ALA A 234 -4.61 -14.91 25.60
C ALA A 234 -4.43 -14.20 26.95
N ILE A 235 -4.48 -12.86 26.96
CA ILE A 235 -4.43 -12.03 28.17
C ILE A 235 -5.59 -12.37 29.11
N GLU A 236 -6.82 -12.43 28.59
CA GLU A 236 -8.00 -12.75 29.39
C GLU A 236 -7.91 -14.15 30.03
N LYS A 237 -7.44 -15.15 29.27
CA LYS A 237 -7.22 -16.49 29.81
C LYS A 237 -6.20 -16.52 30.96
N VAL A 238 -5.15 -15.69 30.91
CA VAL A 238 -4.18 -15.58 32.02
C VAL A 238 -4.84 -14.93 33.24
N ARG A 239 -5.66 -13.88 33.05
CA ARG A 239 -6.41 -13.21 34.13
C ARG A 239 -7.40 -14.15 34.82
N GLU A 240 -8.03 -15.04 34.07
CA GLU A 240 -8.91 -16.08 34.61
C GLU A 240 -8.15 -17.26 35.25
N GLY A 241 -6.81 -17.31 35.14
CA GLY A 241 -5.98 -18.42 35.56
C GLY A 241 -6.17 -18.81 37.03
N ASP A 242 -6.28 -17.84 37.95
CA ASP A 242 -6.54 -18.14 39.37
C ASP A 242 -7.89 -18.82 39.60
N LYS A 243 -8.94 -18.38 38.88
CA LYS A 243 -10.26 -19.01 38.93
C LYS A 243 -10.21 -20.43 38.36
N MET A 244 -9.44 -20.65 37.30
CA MET A 244 -9.27 -21.97 36.70
C MET A 244 -8.50 -22.94 37.59
N VAL A 245 -7.46 -22.47 38.30
CA VAL A 245 -6.73 -23.25 39.30
C VAL A 245 -7.63 -23.59 40.48
N ALA A 246 -8.36 -22.63 41.02
CA ALA A 246 -9.30 -22.84 42.12
C ALA A 246 -10.43 -23.82 41.76
N ALA A 247 -10.85 -23.84 40.49
CA ALA A 247 -11.85 -24.78 39.97
C ALA A 247 -11.25 -26.15 39.57
N GLY A 248 -9.95 -26.39 39.77
CA GLY A 248 -9.28 -27.64 39.41
C GLY A 248 -9.20 -27.91 37.89
N LYS A 249 -9.41 -26.89 37.05
CA LYS A 249 -9.39 -27.03 35.58
C LYS A 249 -7.97 -27.05 35.00
N ILE A 250 -7.05 -26.37 35.67
CA ILE A 250 -5.61 -26.31 35.32
C ILE A 250 -4.77 -26.38 36.59
N THR A 251 -3.51 -26.75 36.46
CA THR A 251 -2.54 -26.71 37.57
C THR A 251 -1.92 -25.31 37.73
N THR A 252 -1.30 -25.05 38.88
CA THR A 252 -0.49 -23.83 39.06
C THR A 252 0.65 -23.73 38.05
N GLN A 253 1.24 -24.87 37.66
CA GLN A 253 2.30 -24.90 36.65
C GLN A 253 1.78 -24.53 35.25
N ASP A 254 0.56 -24.95 34.91
CA ASP A 254 -0.09 -24.55 33.65
C ASP A 254 -0.30 -23.03 33.62
N LYS A 255 -0.74 -22.43 34.73
CA LYS A 255 -0.89 -20.97 34.85
C LYS A 255 0.43 -20.24 34.59
N VAL A 256 1.53 -20.69 35.20
CA VAL A 256 2.86 -20.11 34.98
C VAL A 256 3.26 -20.22 33.51
N THR A 257 3.01 -21.37 32.89
CA THR A 257 3.28 -21.61 31.47
C THR A 257 2.44 -20.70 30.55
N MET A 258 1.17 -20.47 30.90
CA MET A 258 0.29 -19.54 30.18
C MET A 258 0.81 -18.10 30.27
N ALA A 259 1.22 -17.64 31.45
CA ALA A 259 1.78 -16.31 31.63
C ALA A 259 3.06 -16.12 30.81
N LYS A 260 3.98 -17.10 30.87
CA LYS A 260 5.20 -17.10 30.06
C LYS A 260 4.90 -17.04 28.56
N ARG A 261 3.96 -17.85 28.08
CA ARG A 261 3.56 -17.85 26.66
C ARG A 261 2.98 -16.50 26.22
N THR A 262 2.15 -15.87 27.06
CA THR A 262 1.60 -14.54 26.80
C THR A 262 2.68 -13.46 26.77
N SER A 263 3.73 -13.57 27.60
CA SER A 263 4.92 -12.72 27.52
C SER A 263 5.65 -12.88 26.18
N ILE A 264 5.87 -14.11 25.70
CA ILE A 264 6.49 -14.38 24.38
C ILE A 264 5.66 -13.78 23.24
N MET A 265 4.33 -13.92 23.31
CA MET A 265 3.42 -13.29 22.34
C MET A 265 3.58 -11.77 22.31
N CYS A 266 3.67 -11.13 23.48
CA CYS A 266 3.87 -9.68 23.59
C CYS A 266 5.19 -9.23 22.93
N TYR A 267 6.31 -9.92 23.20
CA TYR A 267 7.59 -9.64 22.55
C TYR A 267 7.51 -9.81 21.04
N SER A 268 6.80 -10.84 20.57
CA SER A 268 6.61 -11.09 19.14
C SER A 268 5.83 -9.96 18.47
N LEU A 269 4.74 -9.50 19.09
CA LEU A 269 3.96 -8.35 18.61
C LEU A 269 4.77 -7.06 18.64
N GLN A 270 5.56 -6.85 19.70
CA GLN A 270 6.44 -5.68 19.81
C GLN A 270 7.52 -5.69 18.72
N ALA A 271 8.12 -6.84 18.42
CA ALA A 271 9.09 -6.99 17.34
C ALA A 271 8.46 -6.68 15.97
N GLU A 272 7.25 -7.19 15.70
CA GLU A 272 6.52 -6.86 14.48
C GLU A 272 6.19 -5.37 14.40
N MET A 273 5.77 -4.76 15.51
CA MET A 273 5.46 -3.33 15.54
C MET A 273 6.69 -2.45 15.33
N ASN A 274 7.84 -2.83 15.89
CA ASN A 274 9.10 -2.13 15.63
C ASN A 274 9.49 -2.23 14.15
N HIS A 275 9.32 -3.41 13.54
CA HIS A 275 9.54 -3.59 12.11
C HIS A 275 8.57 -2.73 11.28
N PHE A 276 7.28 -2.76 11.60
CA PHE A 276 6.24 -1.97 10.95
C PHE A 276 6.56 -0.46 11.03
N HIS A 277 6.90 0.05 12.22
CA HIS A 277 7.23 1.47 12.39
C HIS A 277 8.49 1.88 11.63
N SER A 278 9.53 1.04 11.64
CA SER A 278 10.78 1.32 10.92
C SER A 278 10.53 1.45 9.41
N ASN A 279 9.78 0.53 8.82
CA ASN A 279 9.39 0.62 7.41
C ASN A 279 8.45 1.81 7.16
N ARG A 280 7.47 2.06 8.04
CA ARG A 280 6.54 3.19 7.92
C ARG A 280 7.26 4.52 7.85
N ILE A 281 8.24 4.74 8.73
CA ILE A 281 9.03 5.97 8.72
C ILE A 281 9.78 6.11 7.39
N TYR A 282 10.41 5.03 6.92
CA TYR A 282 11.15 5.05 5.65
C TYR A 282 10.23 5.32 4.44
N ASP A 283 9.14 4.56 4.31
CA ASP A 283 8.23 4.60 3.17
C ASP A 283 7.52 5.96 3.08
N TYR A 284 6.99 6.47 4.20
CA TYR A 284 6.30 7.76 4.22
C TYR A 284 7.25 8.93 3.94
N ASN A 285 8.48 8.90 4.48
CA ASN A 285 9.46 9.94 4.15
C ASN A 285 9.75 9.96 2.64
N ARG A 286 9.99 8.80 2.04
CA ARG A 286 10.32 8.69 0.62
C ARG A 286 9.17 9.11 -0.28
N VAL A 287 7.96 8.63 -0.01
CA VAL A 287 6.80 8.95 -0.86
C VAL A 287 6.38 10.42 -0.75
N MET A 288 6.54 11.02 0.43
CA MET A 288 6.24 12.44 0.62
C MET A 288 7.29 13.34 -0.03
N GLN A 289 8.57 12.96 0.00
CA GLN A 289 9.61 13.65 -0.76
C GLN A 289 9.29 13.61 -2.26
N LEU A 290 9.03 12.42 -2.81
CA LEU A 290 8.66 12.25 -4.21
C LEU A 290 7.43 13.09 -4.58
N TYR A 291 6.36 13.02 -3.77
CA TYR A 291 5.13 13.75 -4.02
C TYR A 291 5.37 15.26 -4.08
N LEU A 292 6.11 15.81 -3.11
CA LEU A 292 6.38 17.26 -3.05
C LEU A 292 7.32 17.71 -4.17
N GLU A 293 8.36 16.93 -4.49
CA GLU A 293 9.27 17.25 -5.59
C GLU A 293 8.55 17.29 -6.94
N GLU A 294 7.67 16.32 -7.22
CA GLU A 294 6.88 16.27 -8.45
C GLU A 294 5.84 17.39 -8.50
N GLN A 295 5.23 17.75 -7.36
CA GLN A 295 4.32 18.91 -7.27
C GLN A 295 5.05 20.23 -7.54
N ILE A 296 6.26 20.41 -7.03
CA ILE A 296 7.10 21.59 -7.33
C ILE A 296 7.34 21.67 -8.84
N ARG A 297 7.85 20.60 -9.44
CA ARG A 297 8.12 20.54 -10.90
C ARG A 297 6.87 20.78 -11.73
N PHE A 298 5.72 20.30 -11.28
CA PHE A 298 4.44 20.52 -11.94
C PHE A 298 4.07 22.00 -12.00
N TYR A 299 4.11 22.70 -10.87
CA TYR A 299 3.78 24.13 -10.83
C TYR A 299 4.81 24.98 -11.57
N GLU A 300 6.09 24.65 -11.48
CA GLU A 300 7.16 25.31 -12.26
C GLU A 300 6.96 25.16 -13.76
N THR A 301 6.60 23.95 -14.23
CA THR A 301 6.31 23.68 -15.64
C THR A 301 5.13 24.52 -16.15
N ILE A 302 4.06 24.63 -15.36
CA ILE A 302 2.91 25.47 -15.72
C ILE A 302 3.32 26.94 -15.78
N ALA A 303 4.06 27.42 -14.77
CA ALA A 303 4.53 28.81 -14.73
C ALA A 303 5.40 29.15 -15.94
N GLU A 304 6.29 28.25 -16.34
CA GLU A 304 7.16 28.44 -17.50
C GLU A 304 6.35 28.52 -18.81
N LYS A 305 5.36 27.64 -19.00
CA LYS A 305 4.44 27.73 -20.15
C LYS A 305 3.71 29.05 -20.23
N LEU A 306 3.21 29.55 -19.09
CA LEU A 306 2.54 30.84 -19.03
C LEU A 306 3.49 32.00 -19.34
N LYS A 307 4.73 31.97 -18.84
CA LYS A 307 5.76 32.99 -19.13
C LYS A 307 6.12 33.03 -20.62
N GLN A 308 6.31 31.88 -21.25
CA GLN A 308 6.62 31.79 -22.68
C GLN A 308 5.52 32.42 -23.53
N THR A 309 4.27 32.15 -23.20
CA THR A 309 3.11 32.73 -23.88
C THR A 309 2.95 34.21 -23.62
N LEU A 310 3.19 34.66 -22.38
CA LEU A 310 3.17 36.08 -22.04
C LEU A 310 4.17 36.87 -22.89
N GLY A 311 5.35 36.31 -23.17
CA GLY A 311 6.35 36.94 -24.03
C GLY A 311 5.93 37.16 -25.49
N GLN A 312 4.82 36.57 -25.93
CA GLN A 312 4.26 36.81 -27.28
C GLN A 312 3.39 38.07 -27.34
N PHE A 313 2.95 38.60 -26.20
CA PHE A 313 2.25 39.86 -26.13
C PHE A 313 3.28 41.00 -26.06
N THR A 314 3.24 41.90 -27.04
CA THR A 314 4.10 43.09 -27.05
C THR A 314 3.75 43.99 -25.87
N THR A 315 4.75 44.51 -25.18
CA THR A 315 4.54 45.65 -24.27
C THR A 315 4.27 46.89 -25.12
N LEU A 316 3.08 47.48 -24.98
CA LEU A 316 2.71 48.72 -25.67
C LEU A 316 3.49 49.93 -25.16
#